data_AF-A0AAW7HP10-F1
#
_entry.id   AF-A0AAW7HP10-F1
#
_cell.length_a   1.000
_cell.length_b   1.000
_cell.length_c   1.000
_cell.angle_alpha   90.00
_cell.angle_beta   90.00
_cell.angle_gamma   90.00
#
_symmetry.space_group_name_H-M   'P 1'
#
loop_
_entity.id
_entity.type
_entity.pdbx_description
1 polymer ?
#
loop_
_entity_poly.entity_id
_entity_poly.type
_entity_poly.pdbx_seq_one_letter_code
_entity_poly.pdbx_strand_id
1 'polypeptide(L)' 'MTAQLQPSVSELLAEQQKQTALLEQIATQNLALIEALAEGEGADPDAQPSTYLDGSPCR' A
#
# COMPACT_ATOMS: atom_id res chain seq x y z
N MET A 1 34.13 -27.10 9.82
CA MET A 1 34.06 -26.58 8.44
C MET A 1 32.72 -25.86 8.27
N THR A 2 32.69 -24.54 8.46
CA THR A 2 31.50 -23.72 8.17
C THR A 2 31.73 -23.02 6.84
N ALA A 3 31.72 -23.78 5.75
CA ALA A 3 31.68 -23.22 4.41
C ALA A 3 30.27 -22.64 4.20
N GLN A 4 30.11 -21.39 4.64
CA GLN A 4 29.31 -20.33 4.05
C GLN A 4 28.07 -20.80 3.26
N LEU A 5 26.93 -20.80 3.94
CA LEU A 5 25.59 -20.67 3.35
C LEU A 5 25.39 -19.23 2.82
N GLN A 6 26.36 -18.68 2.09
CA GLN A 6 26.19 -17.37 1.47
C GLN A 6 25.48 -17.61 0.13
N PRO A 7 24.24 -17.12 -0.03
CA PRO A 7 23.56 -17.21 -1.32
C PRO A 7 24.43 -16.55 -2.38
N SER A 8 24.50 -17.19 -3.55
CA SER A 8 25.15 -16.62 -4.70
C SER A 8 24.53 -15.26 -5.05
N VAL A 9 25.31 -14.37 -5.66
CA VAL A 9 24.81 -13.07 -6.11
C VAL A 9 23.61 -13.23 -7.05
N SER A 10 23.58 -14.31 -7.84
CA SER A 10 22.45 -14.69 -8.69
C SER A 10 21.18 -15.04 -7.90
N GLU A 11 21.29 -15.80 -6.81
CA GLU A 11 20.14 -16.13 -5.96
C GLU A 11 19.62 -14.88 -5.24
N LEU A 12 20.52 -14.02 -4.76
CA LEU A 12 20.14 -12.75 -4.15
C LEU A 12 19.40 -11.84 -5.15
N LEU A 13 19.90 -11.75 -6.40
CA LEU A 13 19.25 -10.95 -7.44
C LEU A 13 17.87 -11.49 -7.80
N ALA A 14 17.73 -12.82 -7.92
CA ALA A 14 16.43 -13.45 -8.18
C ALA A 14 15.42 -13.17 -7.06
N GLU A 15 15.87 -13.19 -5.81
CA GLU A 15 15.01 -12.89 -4.67
C GLU A 15 14.64 -11.41 -4.60
N GLN A 16 15.57 -10.51 -4.94
CA GLN A 16 15.27 -9.07 -5.07
C GLN A 16 14.21 -8.81 -6.15
N GLN A 17 14.32 -9.46 -7.31
CA GLN A 17 13.31 -9.31 -8.37
C GLN A 17 11.93 -9.78 -7.93
N LYS A 18 11.84 -10.91 -7.21
CA LYS A 18 10.57 -11.38 -6.63
C LYS A 18 10.00 -10.38 -5.63
N GLN A 19 10.83 -9.84 -4.74
CA GLN A 19 10.38 -8.83 -3.77
C GLN A 19 9.87 -7.57 -4.47
N THR A 20 10.56 -7.09 -5.51
CA THR A 20 10.10 -5.95 -6.31
C THR A 20 8.75 -6.23 -6.96
N ALA A 21 8.58 -7.41 -7.58
CA ALA A 21 7.30 -7.78 -8.19
C ALA A 21 6.15 -7.86 -7.16
N LEU A 22 6.41 -8.36 -5.96
CA LEU A 22 5.42 -8.38 -4.88
C LEU A 22 5.06 -6.96 -4.43
N LEU A 23 6.02 -6.04 -4.33
CA LEU A 23 5.75 -4.64 -3.98
C LEU A 23 4.89 -3.95 -5.04
N GLU A 24 5.14 -4.19 -6.33
CA GLU A 24 4.31 -3.67 -7.43
C GLU A 24 2.86 -4.21 -7.35
N GLN A 25 2.71 -5.50 -7.03
CA GLN A 25 1.39 -6.10 -6.84
C GLN A 25 0.66 -5.52 -5.63
N ILE A 26 1.35 -5.24 -4.53
CA ILE A 26 0.78 -4.59 -3.35
C ILE A 26 0.34 -3.16 -3.68
N ALA A 27 1.17 -2.40 -4.39
CA ALA A 27 0.83 -1.05 -4.81
C ALA A 27 -0.44 -1.03 -5.68
N THR A 28 -0.56 -1.98 -6.61
CA THR A 28 -1.75 -2.13 -7.46
C THR A 28 -3.00 -2.44 -6.63
N GLN A 29 -2.91 -3.35 -5.67
CA GLN A 29 -4.02 -3.69 -4.78
C GLN A 29 -4.43 -2.51 -3.88
N ASN A 30 -3.47 -1.77 -3.35
CA ASN A 30 -3.74 -0.58 -2.53
C ASN A 30 -4.45 0.50 -3.34
N LEU A 31 -4.09 0.69 -4.61
CA LEU A 31 -4.79 1.64 -5.48
C LEU A 31 -6.25 1.23 -5.68
N ALA A 32 -6.50 -0.04 -6.02
CA ALA A 32 -7.87 -0.56 -6.18
C ALA A 32 -8.69 -0.45 -4.89
N LEU A 33 -8.06 -0.64 -3.71
CA LEU A 33 -8.73 -0.45 -2.42
C LEU A 33 -9.09 1.02 -2.17
N ILE A 34 -8.18 1.96 -2.47
CA ILE A 34 -8.45 3.40 -2.34
C ILE A 34 -9.60 3.81 -3.25
N GLU A 35 -9.60 3.34 -4.49
CA GLU A 35 -10.69 3.59 -5.45
C GLU A 35 -12.03 3.04 -4.92
N ALA A 36 -12.06 1.80 -4.44
CA ALA A 36 -13.27 1.20 -3.87
C ALA A 36 -13.79 1.95 -2.63
N LEU A 37 -12.89 2.46 -1.77
CA LEU A 37 -13.27 3.27 -0.62
C LEU A 37 -13.82 4.64 -1.04
N ALA A 38 -13.23 5.27 -2.05
CA ALA A 38 -13.70 6.54 -2.60
C ALA A 38 -15.06 6.39 -3.31
N GLU A 39 -15.30 5.27 -4.00
CA GLU A 39 -16.60 4.97 -4.63
C GLU A 39 -17.71 4.69 -3.59
N GLY A 40 -17.35 4.11 -2.43
CA GLY A 40 -18.26 3.81 -1.33
C GLY A 40 -18.73 5.04 -0.54
N GLU A 41 -17.97 6.13 -0.59
CA GLU A 41 -18.33 7.44 -0.03
C GLU A 41 -18.78 8.38 -1.15
N GLY A 42 -20.01 8.22 -1.61
CA GLY A 42 -20.73 9.30 -2.29
C GLY A 42 -21.05 10.43 -1.32
N ALA A 43 -20.02 11.09 -0.79
CA ALA A 43 -20.18 12.31 -0.03
C ALA A 43 -20.61 13.39 -1.01
N ASP A 44 -21.83 13.90 -0.81
CA ASP A 44 -22.30 15.10 -1.51
C ASP A 44 -21.20 16.19 -1.39
N PRO A 45 -20.64 16.68 -2.51
CA PRO A 45 -19.58 17.69 -2.47
C PRO A 45 -20.03 18.99 -1.78
N ASP A 46 -21.33 19.21 -1.64
CA ASP A 46 -21.93 20.33 -0.92
C ASP A 46 -22.26 20.01 0.56
N ALA A 47 -22.02 18.76 1.02
CA ALA A 47 -22.22 18.41 2.42
C ALA A 47 -21.24 19.17 3.32
N GLN A 48 -21.78 19.84 4.35
CA GLN A 48 -20.95 20.49 5.35
C GLN A 48 -20.14 19.44 6.13
N PRO A 49 -18.80 19.61 6.24
CA PRO A 49 -17.96 18.71 7.02
C PRO A 49 -18.39 18.75 8.49
N SER A 50 -18.62 17.58 9.08
CA SER A 50 -19.05 17.43 10.48
C SER A 50 -17.89 17.34 11.47
N THR A 51 -16.68 17.09 10.98
CA THR A 51 -15.45 16.98 11.78
C THR A 51 -14.25 17.63 11.08
N TYR A 52 -13.34 18.20 11.87
CA TYR A 52 -12.01 18.61 11.41
C TYR A 52 -11.13 17.39 11.08
N LEU A 53 -9.98 17.64 10.44
CA LEU A 53 -9.01 16.59 10.07
C LEU A 53 -8.44 15.81 11.27
N ASP A 54 -8.47 16.38 12.48
CA ASP A 54 -8.08 15.72 13.72
C ASP A 54 -9.22 14.92 14.37
N GLY A 55 -10.40 14.89 13.74
CA GLY A 55 -11.60 14.19 14.21
C GLY A 55 -12.44 14.98 15.21
N SER A 56 -12.05 16.20 15.60
CA SER A 56 -12.88 17.04 16.47
C SER A 56 -14.12 17.56 15.74
N PRO A 57 -15.28 17.74 16.40
CA PRO A 57 -16.52 18.15 15.72
C PRO A 57 -16.47 19.60 15.24
N CYS A 58 -17.03 19.85 14.05
CA CYS A 58 -17.34 21.20 13.58
C CYS A 58 -18.50 21.77 14.41
N ARG A 59 -18.38 23.01 14.89
CA ARG A 59 -19.43 23.70 15.67
C ARG A 59 -20.30 24.58 14.79
#